data_AF-A0A538GMA8-F1
#
_entry.id   AF-A0A538GMA8-F1
#
_cell.length_a   1.000
_cell.length_b   1.000
_cell.length_c   1.000
_cell.angle_alpha   90.00
_cell.angle_beta   90.00
_cell.angle_gamma   90.00
#
_symmetry.space_group_name_H-M   'P 1'
#
loop_
_entity.id
_entity.type
_entity.pdbx_description
1 polymer ?
#
loop_
_entity_poly.entity_id
_entity_poly.type
_entity_poly.pdbx_seq_one_letter_code
_entity_poly.pdbx_strand_id
1 'polypeptide(L)'
;MSAPAGGRELFVRHARKDGRSIVIMRAVEDGDSCIVEAEVFPPGVPSTQPVRPGPYTFADAREATAFVTEAVETLMYLGCDIQAA
;
A
#
# COMPACT_ATOMS: atom_id res chain seq x y z
N MET A 1 -9.45 -25.80 6.40
CA MET A 1 -8.40 -24.78 6.22
C MET A 1 -8.95 -23.80 5.20
N SER A 2 -9.56 -22.71 5.66
CA SER A 2 -10.22 -21.73 4.79
C SER A 2 -9.17 -20.79 4.20
N ALA A 3 -9.23 -20.54 2.89
CA ALA A 3 -8.48 -19.46 2.25
C ALA A 3 -8.89 -18.12 2.89
N PRO A 4 -7.99 -17.12 3.01
CA PRO A 4 -8.44 -15.79 3.43
C PRO A 4 -9.46 -15.30 2.40
N ALA A 5 -10.56 -14.72 2.87
CA ALA A 5 -11.57 -14.11 2.01
C ALA A 5 -10.90 -12.99 1.21
N GLY A 6 -10.44 -13.34 0.01
CA GLY A 6 -9.65 -12.47 -0.85
C GLY A 6 -10.58 -11.51 -1.56
N GLY A 7 -10.76 -10.34 -0.96
CA GLY A 7 -11.41 -9.21 -1.61
C GLY A 7 -10.78 -8.88 -2.96
N ARG A 8 -11.52 -8.19 -3.83
CA ARG A 8 -11.05 -7.88 -5.20
C ARG A 8 -9.98 -6.79 -5.14
N GLU A 9 -8.78 -7.09 -5.64
CA GLU A 9 -7.72 -6.08 -5.76
C GLU A 9 -8.16 -4.96 -6.71
N LEU A 10 -8.07 -3.71 -6.25
CA LEU A 10 -8.39 -2.52 -7.04
C LEU A 10 -7.16 -1.99 -7.76
N PHE A 11 -6.07 -1.81 -7.00
CA PHE A 11 -4.79 -1.36 -7.52
C PHE A 11 -3.67 -1.59 -6.51
N VAL A 12 -2.44 -1.63 -7.02
CA VAL A 12 -1.21 -1.63 -6.22
C VAL A 12 -0.36 -0.42 -6.59
N ARG A 13 0.29 0.18 -5.59
CA ARG A 13 1.32 1.22 -5.76
C ARG A 13 2.59 0.80 -5.06
N HIS A 14 3.68 0.80 -5.81
CA HIS A 14 5.01 0.49 -5.29
C HIS A 14 5.86 1.77 -5.31
N ALA A 15 6.30 2.20 -4.15
CA ALA A 15 7.25 3.29 -3.99
C ALA A 15 8.66 2.75 -3.80
N ARG A 16 9.59 3.25 -4.61
CA ARG A 16 11.02 2.92 -4.53
C ARG A 16 11.85 4.17 -4.37
N LYS A 17 12.96 4.07 -3.64
CA LYS A 17 13.97 5.12 -3.53
C LYS A 17 15.33 4.52 -3.79
N ASP A 18 16.09 5.11 -4.71
CA ASP A 18 17.40 4.61 -5.14
C ASP A 18 17.36 3.12 -5.55
N GLY A 19 16.30 2.71 -6.25
CA GLY A 19 16.07 1.33 -6.70
C GLY A 19 15.62 0.35 -5.61
N ARG A 20 15.50 0.78 -4.35
CA ARG A 20 15.04 -0.03 -3.22
C ARG A 20 13.56 0.18 -2.93
N SER A 21 12.84 -0.90 -2.65
CA SER A 21 11.47 -0.83 -2.12
C SER A 21 11.42 -0.08 -0.79
N ILE A 22 10.49 0.88 -0.68
CA ILE A 22 10.22 1.63 0.54
C ILE A 22 8.80 1.34 1.02
N VAL A 23 7.81 1.35 0.14
CA VAL A 23 6.42 1.00 0.46
C VAL A 23 5.76 0.24 -0.69
N ILE A 24 4.97 -0.78 -0.37
CA ILE A 24 3.96 -1.36 -1.26
C ILE A 24 2.59 -1.11 -0.61
N MET A 25 1.69 -0.44 -1.32
CA MET A 25 0.30 -0.25 -0.89
C MET A 25 -0.63 -0.98 -1.85
N ARG A 26 -1.54 -1.79 -1.30
CA ARG A 26 -2.55 -2.54 -2.05
C ARG A 26 -3.93 -2.17 -1.55
N ALA A 27 -4.79 -1.69 -2.45
CA ALA A 27 -6.20 -1.45 -2.17
C ALA A 27 -7.03 -2.67 -2.60
N VAL A 28 -7.91 -3.14 -1.71
CA VAL A 28 -8.73 -4.35 -1.88
C VAL A 28 -10.18 -4.02 -1.50
N GLU A 29 -11.14 -4.38 -2.35
CA GLU A 29 -12.57 -4.36 -1.99
C GLU A 29 -12.89 -5.51 -1.02
N ASP A 30 -13.47 -5.19 0.13
CA ASP A 30 -13.94 -6.15 1.12
C ASP A 30 -15.42 -5.91 1.43
N GLY A 31 -16.29 -6.60 0.69
CA GLY A 31 -17.74 -6.43 0.77
C GLY A 31 -18.16 -5.00 0.42
N ASP A 32 -18.77 -4.31 1.40
CA ASP A 32 -19.20 -2.92 1.29
C ASP A 32 -18.13 -1.91 1.75
N SER A 33 -16.88 -2.35 1.90
CA SER A 33 -15.76 -1.52 2.36
C SER A 33 -14.53 -1.70 1.47
N CYS A 34 -13.51 -0.88 1.68
CA CYS A 34 -12.21 -1.02 1.04
C CYS A 34 -11.10 -1.05 2.08
N ILE A 35 -10.13 -1.94 1.91
CA ILE A 35 -8.97 -2.07 2.77
C ILE A 35 -7.73 -1.66 1.97
N VAL A 36 -6.92 -0.79 2.55
CA VAL A 36 -5.55 -0.54 2.08
C VAL A 36 -4.59 -1.26 3.01
N GLU A 37 -3.87 -2.23 2.46
CA GLU A 37 -2.77 -2.92 3.11
C GLU A 37 -1.46 -2.24 2.71
N ALA A 38 -0.56 -2.06 3.67
CA ALA A 38 0.76 -1.47 3.43
C ALA A 38 1.87 -2.39 3.92
N GLU A 39 2.90 -2.55 3.10
CA GLU A 39 4.19 -3.14 3.48
C GLU A 39 5.26 -2.05 3.39
N VAL A 40 5.87 -1.70 4.52
CA VAL A 40 6.89 -0.66 4.62
C VAL A 40 8.25 -1.30 4.88
N PHE A 41 9.25 -0.89 4.12
CA PHE A 41 10.63 -1.37 4.19
C PHE A 41 11.52 -0.24 4.71
N PRO A 42 11.83 -0.17 6.01
CA PRO A 42 12.59 0.93 6.59
C PRO A 42 14.01 1.01 5.99
N PRO A 43 14.47 2.21 5.58
CA PRO A 43 15.85 2.39 5.15
C PRO A 43 16.82 2.15 6.32
N GLY A 44 18.02 1.66 6.01
CA GLY A 44 19.07 1.41 7.01
C GLY A 44 18.89 0.15 7.87
N VAL A 45 17.76 -0.55 7.76
CA VAL A 45 17.58 -1.86 8.41
C VAL A 45 17.89 -2.96 7.39
N PRO A 46 18.93 -3.80 7.60
CA PRO A 46 19.20 -4.97 6.76
C PRO A 46 18.22 -6.10 7.10
N SER A 47 16.95 -5.87 6.81
CA SER A 47 15.88 -6.85 6.94
C SER A 47 15.09 -6.90 5.65
N THR A 48 14.77 -8.11 5.19
CA THR A 48 13.85 -8.34 4.07
C THR A 48 12.39 -8.39 4.54
N GLN A 49 12.14 -8.31 5.85
CA GLN A 49 10.80 -8.39 6.41
C GLN A 49 10.20 -6.98 6.52
N PRO A 50 9.10 -6.69 5.80
CA PRO A 50 8.43 -5.40 5.92
C PRO A 50 7.68 -5.27 7.25
N VAL A 51 7.54 -4.03 7.70
CA VAL A 51 6.55 -3.66 8.71
C VAL A 51 5.21 -3.49 8.01
N ARG A 52 4.13 -3.97 8.62
CA ARG A 52 2.77 -3.89 8.07
C ARG A 52 1.89 -2.96 8.91
N PRO A 53 1.94 -1.65 8.68
CA PRO A 53 1.00 -0.75 9.35
C PRO A 53 -0.41 -0.95 8.78
N GLY A 54 -1.43 -0.89 9.64
CA GLY A 54 -2.82 -1.14 9.28
C GLY A 54 -3.34 -2.53 9.73
N PRO A 55 -4.43 -3.04 9.11
CA PRO A 55 -5.06 -2.55 7.88
C PRO A 55 -5.77 -1.19 8.03
N TYR A 56 -5.81 -0.41 6.94
CA TYR A 56 -6.58 0.83 6.86
C TYR A 56 -7.90 0.57 6.15
N THR A 57 -9.02 0.68 6.88
CA THR A 57 -10.37 0.42 6.33
C THR A 57 -11.07 1.74 5.99
N PHE A 58 -11.71 1.76 4.82
CA PHE A 58 -12.44 2.90 4.26
C PHE A 58 -13.85 2.47 3.87
N ALA A 59 -14.78 3.43 3.84
CA ALA A 59 -16.17 3.13 3.50
C ALA A 59 -16.34 2.72 2.04
N ASP A 60 -15.52 3.25 1.13
CA ASP A 60 -15.59 2.95 -0.29
C ASP A 60 -14.23 3.05 -0.99
N ALA A 61 -14.22 2.68 -2.27
CA ALA A 61 -13.04 2.72 -3.12
C ALA A 61 -12.52 4.16 -3.36
N ARG A 62 -13.39 5.18 -3.28
CA ARG A 62 -13.02 6.57 -3.50
C ARG A 62 -12.17 7.09 -2.34
N GLU A 63 -12.56 6.80 -1.11
CA GLU A 63 -11.81 7.14 0.09
C GLU A 63 -10.46 6.40 0.14
N ALA A 64 -10.46 5.09 -0.15
CA ALA A 64 -9.23 4.31 -0.24
C ALA A 64 -8.27 4.86 -1.30
N THR A 65 -8.80 5.29 -2.45
CA THR A 65 -8.02 5.93 -3.52
C THR A 65 -7.44 7.26 -3.06
N ALA A 66 -8.23 8.11 -2.40
CA ALA A 66 -7.76 9.40 -1.89
C ALA A 66 -6.60 9.23 -0.90
N PHE A 67 -6.72 8.29 0.04
CA PHE A 67 -5.65 7.95 0.98
C PHE A 67 -4.36 7.54 0.27
N VAL A 68 -4.45 6.64 -0.71
CA VAL A 68 -3.25 6.18 -1.44
C VAL A 68 -2.66 7.31 -2.29
N THR A 69 -3.47 8.18 -2.89
CA THR A 69 -2.99 9.34 -3.63
C THR A 69 -2.19 10.29 -2.73
N GLU A 70 -2.71 10.66 -1.55
CA GLU A 70 -1.99 11.54 -0.61
C GLU A 70 -0.66 10.91 -0.13
N ALA A 71 -0.68 9.61 0.16
CA ALA A 71 0.52 8.88 0.54
C ALA A 71 1.56 8.86 -0.60
N VAL A 72 1.10 8.63 -1.83
CA VAL A 72 1.94 8.63 -3.04
C VAL A 72 2.54 10.02 -3.28
N GLU A 73 1.77 11.10 -3.16
CA GLU A 73 2.27 12.47 -3.31
C GLU A 73 3.36 12.79 -2.29
N THR A 74 3.16 12.39 -1.03
CA THR A 74 4.16 12.53 0.03
C THR A 74 5.42 11.73 -0.30
N LEU A 75 5.29 10.49 -0.79
CA LEU A 75 6.42 9.65 -1.16
C LEU A 75 7.20 10.23 -2.34
N MET A 76 6.51 10.79 -3.34
CA MET A 76 7.14 11.52 -4.45
C MET A 76 7.92 12.74 -3.96
N TYR A 77 7.34 13.53 -3.04
CA TYR A 77 8.04 14.65 -2.41
C TYR A 77 9.30 14.21 -1.67
N LEU A 78 9.29 13.02 -1.05
CA LEU A 78 10.45 12.42 -0.39
C LEU A 78 11.47 11.80 -1.37
N GLY A 79 11.24 11.91 -2.68
CA GLY A 79 12.13 11.43 -3.73
C GLY A 79 11.94 9.96 -4.07
N CYS A 80 10.75 9.39 -3.85
CA CYS A 80 10.43 8.05 -4.32
C CYS A 80 9.88 8.07 -5.75
N ASP A 81 10.30 7.08 -6.54
CA ASP A 81 9.66 6.72 -7.80
C ASP A 81 8.45 5.83 -7.52
N ILE A 82 7.34 6.09 -8.22
CA ILE A 82 6.07 5.40 -8.01
C ILE A 82 5.73 4.56 -9.23
N GLN A 83 5.42 3.29 -9.01
CA GLN A 83 5.04 2.34 -10.04
C GLN A 83 3.65 1.78 -9.76
N ALA A 84 2.82 1.71 -10.81
CA ALA A 84 1.65 0.83 -10.80
C ALA A 84 2.13 -0.59 -11.14
N ALA A 85 1.64 -1.58 -10.42
CA ALA A 85 1.90 -2.99 -10.65
C ALA A 85 0.61 -3.70 -11.06
#